data_AF-A0A7S3L5L0-F1
#
_entry.id   AF-A0A7S3L5L0-F1
#
_cell.length_a   1.000
_cell.length_b   1.000
_cell.length_c   1.000
_cell.angle_alpha   90.00
_cell.angle_beta   90.00
_cell.angle_gamma   90.00
#
_symmetry.space_group_name_H-M   'P 1'
#
loop_
_entity.id
_entity.type
_entity.pdbx_description
1 polymer ?
#
loop_
_entity_poly.entity_id
_entity_poly.type
_entity_poly.pdbx_seq_one_letter_code
_entity_poly.pdbx_strand_id
1 'polypeptide(L)'
;MRTEMLMDNPMFESESPSDFWGRRWNLLIHKCLKGAIYKPIRSMGGNQAMAVFGAFFASGLFHEWVLPCTFLDYPNVYGATSVFFAWQALLVAVEAAIGCSSPIQYMKRKIPRPIRSLLVILCGVPFGRWFLDSYTNSNFFEQGNMLFMSFRSYS
;
A
#
# COMPACT_ATOMS: atom_id res chain seq x y z
N MET A 1 -25.17 7.87 -9.74
CA MET A 1 -23.81 7.83 -9.17
C MET A 1 -23.17 6.50 -9.55
N ARG A 2 -21.96 6.51 -10.12
CA ARG A 2 -21.20 5.28 -10.40
C ARG A 2 -20.47 4.89 -9.13
N THR A 3 -20.72 3.69 -8.60
CA THR A 3 -19.97 3.15 -7.46
C THR A 3 -18.55 2.85 -7.93
N GLU A 4 -17.56 3.60 -7.43
CA GLU A 4 -16.16 3.27 -7.69
C GLU A 4 -15.72 2.14 -6.75
N MET A 5 -15.02 1.15 -7.29
CA MET A 5 -14.47 0.07 -6.49
C MET A 5 -13.29 0.59 -5.66
N LEU A 6 -13.29 0.27 -4.37
CA LEU A 6 -12.17 0.59 -3.46
C LEU A 6 -11.06 -0.45 -3.53
N MET A 7 -11.44 -1.72 -3.71
CA MET A 7 -10.55 -2.88 -3.76
C MET A 7 -11.02 -3.81 -4.89
N ASP A 8 -10.07 -4.34 -5.67
CA ASP A 8 -10.35 -5.25 -6.80
C ASP A 8 -9.58 -6.56 -6.66
N ASN A 9 -10.11 -7.44 -5.80
CA ASN A 9 -9.58 -8.77 -5.48
C ASN A 9 -8.03 -8.85 -5.40
N PRO A 10 -7.39 -8.02 -4.56
CA PRO A 10 -5.93 -7.86 -4.59
C PRO A 10 -5.16 -9.11 -4.20
N MET A 11 -5.75 -10.04 -3.44
CA MET A 11 -5.02 -11.22 -2.98
C MET A 11 -4.90 -12.29 -4.07
N PHE A 12 -5.97 -12.58 -4.79
CA PHE A 12 -6.01 -13.74 -5.69
C PHE A 12 -5.70 -13.41 -7.15
N GLU A 13 -5.81 -12.15 -7.53
CA GLU A 13 -5.65 -11.73 -8.92
C GLU A 13 -4.45 -10.83 -9.19
N SER A 14 -3.71 -10.42 -8.16
CA SER A 14 -2.52 -9.60 -8.33
C SER A 14 -1.36 -10.42 -8.88
N GLU A 15 -0.93 -10.10 -10.09
CA GLU A 15 0.13 -10.87 -10.71
C GLU A 15 1.54 -10.29 -10.47
N SER A 16 1.61 -9.13 -9.82
CA SER A 16 2.86 -8.51 -9.38
C SER A 16 2.65 -7.47 -8.27
N PRO A 17 3.71 -7.07 -7.54
CA PRO A 17 3.62 -6.00 -6.53
C PRO A 17 3.08 -4.68 -7.11
N SER A 18 3.49 -4.33 -8.32
CA SER A 18 2.98 -3.14 -9.02
C SER A 18 1.49 -3.25 -9.34
N ASP A 19 1.01 -4.44 -9.71
CA ASP A 19 -0.42 -4.69 -9.99
C ASP A 19 -1.26 -4.65 -8.71
N PHE A 20 -0.74 -5.23 -7.63
CA PHE A 20 -1.32 -5.20 -6.30
C PHE A 20 -1.54 -3.75 -5.84
N TRP A 21 -0.47 -2.95 -5.74
CA TRP A 21 -0.54 -1.58 -5.23
C TRP A 21 -1.11 -0.56 -6.23
N GLY A 22 -1.05 -0.86 -7.52
CA GLY A 22 -1.39 0.08 -8.59
C GLY A 22 -2.82 -0.04 -9.11
N ARG A 23 -3.43 -1.23 -9.03
CA ARG A 23 -4.70 -1.51 -9.72
C ARG A 23 -5.74 -2.22 -8.87
N ARG A 24 -5.35 -2.75 -7.71
CA ARG A 24 -6.21 -3.65 -6.95
C ARG A 24 -6.34 -3.29 -5.48
N TRP A 25 -5.28 -2.72 -4.90
CA TRP A 25 -5.27 -2.24 -3.52
C TRP A 25 -5.57 -0.75 -3.44
N ASN A 26 -6.62 -0.42 -2.70
CA ASN A 26 -7.03 0.93 -2.32
C ASN A 26 -6.99 1.93 -3.48
N LEU A 27 -7.84 1.68 -4.48
CA LEU A 27 -7.89 2.43 -5.73
C LEU A 27 -8.15 3.92 -5.52
N LEU A 28 -8.84 4.30 -4.45
CA LEU A 28 -9.06 5.68 -4.06
C LEU A 28 -7.75 6.35 -3.64
N ILE A 29 -7.00 5.74 -2.71
CA ILE A 29 -5.69 6.26 -2.29
C ILE A 29 -4.71 6.25 -3.46
N HIS A 30 -4.73 5.20 -4.29
CA HIS A 30 -3.92 5.15 -5.50
C HIS A 30 -4.20 6.35 -6.42
N LYS A 31 -5.47 6.67 -6.69
CA LYS A 31 -5.85 7.84 -7.51
C LYS A 31 -5.37 9.15 -6.89
N CYS A 32 -5.52 9.31 -5.57
CA CYS A 32 -5.02 10.47 -4.84
C CYS A 32 -3.50 10.61 -4.98
N LEU A 33 -2.73 9.58 -4.64
CA LEU A 33 -1.26 9.61 -4.75
C LEU A 33 -0.79 9.80 -6.19
N LYS A 34 -1.50 9.21 -7.16
CA LYS A 34 -1.21 9.40 -8.58
C LYS A 34 -1.39 10.85 -9.02
N GLY A 35 -2.45 11.50 -8.54
CA GLY A 35 -2.74 12.91 -8.83
C GLY A 35 -1.81 13.87 -8.09
N ALA A 36 -1.61 13.65 -6.79
CA ALA A 36 -0.91 14.56 -5.90
C ALA A 36 0.62 14.45 -5.98
N ILE A 37 1.16 13.26 -6.26
CA ILE A 37 2.61 13.00 -6.18
C ILE A 37 3.16 12.49 -7.51
N TYR A 38 2.60 11.41 -8.05
CA TYR A 38 3.16 10.75 -9.24
C TYR A 38 3.18 11.67 -10.47
N LYS A 39 2.04 12.28 -10.83
CA LYS A 39 1.95 13.16 -11.99
C LYS A 39 2.85 14.40 -11.86
N PRO A 40 2.87 15.14 -10.74
CA PRO A 40 3.80 16.26 -10.54
C PRO A 40 5.27 15.87 -10.70
N ILE A 41 5.70 14.76 -10.11
CA ILE A 41 7.10 14.30 -10.24
C ILE A 41 7.44 14.00 -11.71
N ARG A 42 6.52 13.36 -12.44
CA ARG A 42 6.69 13.07 -13.87
C ARG A 42 6.71 14.33 -14.72
N SER A 43 5.89 15.35 -14.41
CA SER A 43 5.90 16.63 -15.14
C SER A 43 7.15 17.46 -14.88
N MET A 44 7.80 17.29 -13.73
CA MET A 44 9.08 17.93 -13.40
C MET A 44 10.30 17.22 -14.03
N GLY A 45 10.08 16.22 -14.88
CA GLY A 45 11.16 15.44 -15.52
C GLY A 45 11.67 14.27 -14.69
N GLY A 46 11.04 13.95 -13.56
CA GLY A 46 11.40 12.80 -12.73
C GLY A 46 11.20 11.47 -13.46
N ASN A 47 12.11 10.52 -13.25
CA ASN A 47 11.98 9.19 -13.81
C ASN A 47 10.82 8.41 -13.12
N GLN A 48 10.40 7.29 -13.71
CA GLN A 48 9.28 6.49 -13.17
C GLN A 48 9.57 5.98 -11.76
N ALA A 49 10.82 5.58 -11.48
CA ALA A 49 11.23 5.09 -10.17
C ALA A 49 11.10 6.16 -9.09
N MET A 50 11.49 7.40 -9.37
CA MET A 50 11.35 8.56 -8.47
C MET A 50 9.87 8.86 -8.19
N ALA A 51 9.01 8.77 -9.20
CA ALA A 51 7.58 9.01 -9.02
C ALA A 51 6.91 7.92 -8.17
N VAL A 52 7.31 6.66 -8.36
CA VAL A 52 6.87 5.53 -7.51
C VAL A 52 7.39 5.70 -6.09
N PHE A 53 8.69 5.93 -5.93
CA PHE A 53 9.31 6.13 -4.62
C PHE A 53 8.65 7.28 -3.86
N GLY A 54 8.45 8.43 -4.52
CA GLY A 54 7.78 9.58 -3.93
C GLY A 54 6.35 9.26 -3.48
N ALA A 55 5.59 8.48 -4.25
CA ALA A 55 4.23 8.09 -3.86
C ALA A 55 4.22 7.18 -2.61
N PHE A 56 5.11 6.19 -2.54
CA PHE A 56 5.24 5.32 -1.36
C PHE A 56 5.77 6.08 -0.14
N PHE A 57 6.74 6.96 -0.33
CA PHE A 57 7.30 7.79 0.73
C PHE A 57 6.25 8.75 1.32
N ALA A 58 5.50 9.45 0.47
CA ALA A 58 4.39 10.30 0.89
C ALA A 58 3.31 9.50 1.66
N SER A 59 3.03 8.27 1.23
CA SER A 59 2.10 7.38 1.94
C SER A 59 2.62 6.98 3.33
N GLY A 60 3.92 6.68 3.46
CA GLY A 60 4.55 6.37 4.75
C GLY A 60 4.49 7.53 5.73
N LEU A 61 4.87 8.73 5.28
CA LEU A 61 4.79 9.96 6.08
C LEU A 61 3.36 10.29 6.48
N PHE A 62 2.40 10.14 5.55
CA PHE A 62 0.99 10.35 5.86
C PHE A 62 0.51 9.41 6.97
N HIS A 63 0.95 8.14 6.94
CA HIS A 63 0.63 7.19 8.00
C HIS A 63 1.29 7.53 9.34
N GLU A 64 2.54 7.98 9.35
CA GLU A 64 3.17 8.45 10.59
C GLU A 64 2.50 9.69 11.18
N TRP A 65 1.94 10.56 10.34
CA TRP A 65 1.23 11.75 10.78
C TRP A 65 -0.20 11.45 11.26
N VAL A 66 -0.94 10.63 10.52
CA VAL A 66 -2.37 10.38 10.83
C VAL A 66 -2.56 9.55 12.10
N LEU A 67 -1.64 8.63 12.41
CA LEU A 67 -1.72 7.76 13.58
C LEU A 67 -1.77 8.57 14.90
N PRO A 68 -0.80 9.44 15.23
CA PRO A 68 -0.86 10.25 16.45
C PRO A 68 -1.95 11.33 16.42
N CYS A 69 -2.34 11.83 15.24
CA CYS A 69 -3.43 12.81 15.14
C CYS A 69 -4.81 12.19 15.41
N THR A 70 -4.98 10.90 15.12
CA THR A 70 -6.27 10.22 15.23
C THR A 70 -6.40 9.48 16.56
N PHE A 71 -5.30 8.95 17.11
CA PHE A 71 -5.32 8.11 18.31
C PHE A 71 -4.69 8.83 19.51
N LEU A 72 -5.54 9.13 20.51
CA LEU A 72 -5.16 9.86 21.72
C LEU A 72 -4.02 9.22 22.53
N ASP A 73 -3.92 7.89 22.53
CA ASP A 73 -2.89 7.13 23.26
C ASP A 73 -1.94 6.38 22.31
N TYR A 74 -1.66 6.94 21.13
CA TYR A 74 -0.75 6.29 20.19
C TYR A 74 0.63 6.08 20.85
N PRO A 75 1.11 4.83 21.02
CA PRO A 75 2.46 4.61 21.50
C PRO A 75 3.43 5.24 20.51
N ASN A 76 4.45 5.97 20.98
CA ASN A 76 5.44 6.71 20.18
C ASN A 76 6.37 5.78 19.34
N VAL A 77 5.77 4.89 18.54
CA VAL A 77 6.45 4.00 17.61
C VAL A 77 6.45 4.71 16.25
N TYR A 78 7.46 5.55 16.08
CA TYR A 78 7.76 6.22 14.80
C TYR A 78 8.59 5.28 13.92
N GLY A 79 8.46 5.38 12.59
CA GLY A 79 9.30 4.65 11.64
C GLY A 79 8.73 3.32 11.16
N ALA A 80 7.94 2.59 11.96
CA ALA A 80 7.48 1.24 11.58
C ALA A 80 6.65 1.22 10.29
N THR A 81 5.70 2.16 10.16
CA THR A 81 4.90 2.33 8.95
C THR A 81 5.74 2.81 7.77
N SER A 82 6.66 3.76 7.96
CA SER A 82 7.55 4.21 6.90
C SER A 82 8.46 3.11 6.38
N VAL A 83 8.99 2.25 7.25
CA VAL A 83 9.79 1.07 6.87
C VAL A 83 8.96 0.10 6.05
N PHE A 84 7.70 -0.12 6.41
CA PHE A 84 6.79 -0.93 5.59
C PHE A 84 6.63 -0.35 4.18
N PHE A 85 6.29 0.93 4.04
CA PHE A 85 6.13 1.54 2.71
C PHE A 85 7.45 1.61 1.93
N ALA A 86 8.58 1.78 2.60
CA ALA A 86 9.90 1.72 1.98
C ALA A 86 10.22 0.32 1.45
N TRP A 87 9.87 -0.73 2.19
CA TRP A 87 9.99 -2.12 1.73
C TRP A 87 9.12 -2.38 0.50
N GLN A 88 7.87 -1.91 0.49
CA GLN A 88 6.99 -2.03 -0.67
C GLN A 88 7.52 -1.25 -1.88
N ALA A 89 8.06 -0.05 -1.68
CA ALA A 89 8.72 0.73 -2.73
C ALA A 89 9.91 -0.02 -3.32
N LEU A 90 10.73 -0.65 -2.47
CA LEU A 90 11.87 -1.47 -2.88
C LEU A 90 11.41 -2.67 -3.72
N LEU A 91 10.37 -3.39 -3.29
CA LEU A 91 9.82 -4.52 -4.04
C LEU A 91 9.35 -4.10 -5.43
N VAL A 92 8.65 -2.97 -5.55
CA VAL A 92 8.19 -2.43 -6.84
C VAL A 92 9.36 -1.96 -7.70
N ALA A 93 10.38 -1.32 -7.11
CA ALA A 93 11.57 -0.87 -7.83
C ALA A 93 12.40 -2.05 -8.35
N VAL A 94 12.60 -3.07 -7.53
CA VAL A 94 13.23 -4.34 -7.91
C VAL A 94 12.43 -5.02 -9.00
N GLU A 95 11.10 -5.09 -8.89
CA GLU A 95 10.23 -5.63 -9.94
C GLU A 95 10.40 -4.89 -11.27
N ALA A 96 10.50 -3.56 -11.25
CA ALA A 96 10.70 -2.74 -12.43
C ALA A 96 12.08 -2.96 -13.05
N ALA A 97 13.15 -3.04 -12.24
CA ALA A 97 14.51 -3.28 -12.71
C ALA A 97 14.66 -4.68 -13.34
N ILE A 98 14.10 -5.69 -12.67
CA ILE A 98 14.12 -7.09 -13.09
C ILE A 98 13.20 -7.32 -14.31
N GLY A 99 12.07 -6.62 -14.39
CA GLY A 99 11.09 -6.71 -15.46
C GLY A 99 11.59 -6.23 -16.84
N CYS A 100 12.68 -5.46 -16.86
CA CYS A 100 13.35 -5.03 -18.09
C CYS A 100 14.24 -6.12 -18.72
N SER A 101 14.50 -7.23 -18.02
CA SER A 101 15.34 -8.31 -18.56
C SER A 101 14.53 -9.33 -19.38
N SER A 102 14.98 -9.60 -20.60
CA SER A 102 14.40 -10.59 -21.53
C SER A 102 14.17 -11.99 -20.91
N PRO A 103 15.11 -12.59 -20.13
CA PRO A 103 14.88 -13.92 -19.54
C PRO A 103 13.73 -13.92 -18.52
N ILE A 104 13.50 -12.80 -17.83
CA ILE A 104 12.47 -12.72 -16.79
C ILE A 104 11.11 -12.43 -17.39
N GLN A 105 11.05 -11.67 -18.49
CA GLN A 105 9.84 -11.61 -19.31
C GLN A 105 9.43 -12.98 -19.86
N TYR A 106 10.40 -13.80 -20.28
CA TYR A 106 10.14 -15.17 -20.71
C TYR A 106 9.61 -16.06 -19.57
N MET A 107 10.25 -16.03 -18.40
CA MET A 107 9.75 -16.73 -17.20
C MET A 107 8.35 -16.25 -16.77
N LYS A 108 8.07 -14.94 -16.79
CA LYS A 108 6.75 -14.38 -16.47
C LYS A 108 5.64 -14.96 -17.35
N ARG A 109 5.92 -15.27 -18.63
CA ARG A 109 4.95 -15.92 -19.54
C ARG A 109 4.71 -17.39 -19.23
N LYS A 110 5.67 -18.08 -18.62
CA LYS A 110 5.62 -19.53 -18.36
C LYS A 110 5.03 -19.87 -16.98
N ILE A 111 5.12 -18.94 -16.01
CA ILE A 111 4.64 -19.16 -14.64
C ILE A 111 3.12 -18.91 -14.57
N PRO A 112 2.32 -19.87 -14.06
CA PRO A 112 0.88 -19.71 -13.90
C PRO A 112 0.52 -18.63 -12.86
N ARG A 113 -0.57 -17.90 -13.13
CA ARG A 113 -1.09 -16.77 -12.33
C ARG A 113 -1.18 -17.01 -10.81
N PRO A 114 -1.66 -18.17 -10.29
CA PRO A 114 -1.73 -18.38 -8.84
C PRO A 114 -0.36 -18.38 -8.16
N ILE A 115 0.68 -18.91 -8.83
CA ILE A 115 2.04 -18.92 -8.27
C ILE A 115 2.59 -17.50 -8.16
N ARG A 116 2.32 -16.65 -9.15
CA ARG A 116 2.70 -15.22 -9.11
C ARG A 116 1.99 -14.50 -7.98
N SER A 117 0.69 -14.68 -7.85
CA SER A 117 -0.10 -14.05 -6.78
C SER A 117 0.37 -14.51 -5.40
N LEU A 118 0.66 -15.81 -5.26
CA LEU A 118 1.24 -16.36 -4.04
C LEU A 118 2.60 -15.73 -3.71
N LEU A 119 3.48 -15.52 -4.69
CA LEU A 119 4.77 -14.85 -4.47
C LEU A 119 4.58 -13.40 -4.01
N VAL A 120 3.64 -12.65 -4.61
CA VAL A 120 3.34 -11.27 -4.17
C VAL A 120 2.86 -11.27 -2.71
N ILE A 121 1.95 -12.19 -2.39
CA ILE A 121 1.43 -12.36 -1.02
C ILE A 121 2.56 -12.72 -0.06
N LEU A 122 3.39 -13.71 -0.39
CA LEU A 122 4.48 -14.16 0.48
C LEU A 122 5.54 -13.08 0.68
N CYS A 123 5.79 -12.21 -0.30
CA CYS A 123 6.70 -11.09 -0.15
C CYS A 123 6.09 -9.90 0.63
N GLY A 124 4.76 -9.73 0.60
CA GLY A 124 4.08 -8.58 1.22
C GLY A 124 3.50 -8.85 2.61
N VAL A 125 2.88 -10.01 2.84
CA VAL A 125 2.13 -10.34 4.06
C VAL A 125 3.00 -10.44 5.32
N PRO A 126 4.18 -11.07 5.30
CA PRO A 126 5.03 -11.14 6.50
C PRO A 126 5.42 -9.76 7.05
N PHE A 127 5.58 -8.79 6.15
CA PHE A 127 5.92 -7.41 6.49
C PHE A 127 4.70 -6.55 6.86
N GLY A 128 3.48 -7.05 6.60
CA GLY A 128 2.24 -6.39 7.01
C GLY A 128 2.14 -6.19 8.51
N ARG A 129 2.85 -6.98 9.33
CA ARG A 129 2.93 -6.78 10.78
C ARG A 129 3.48 -5.41 11.16
N TRP A 130 4.52 -4.91 10.50
CA TRP A 130 5.07 -3.58 10.83
C TRP A 130 4.10 -2.44 10.58
N PHE A 131 3.15 -2.63 9.66
CA PHE A 131 2.05 -1.69 9.50
C PHE A 131 0.94 -1.95 10.53
N LEU A 132 0.50 -3.21 10.67
CA LEU A 132 -0.64 -3.59 11.50
C LEU A 132 -0.38 -3.43 13.00
N ASP A 133 0.84 -3.67 13.46
CA ASP A 133 1.24 -3.55 14.85
C ASP A 133 1.04 -2.11 15.37
N SER A 134 1.23 -1.09 14.53
CA SER A 134 0.90 0.31 14.89
C SER A 134 -0.60 0.53 15.12
N TYR A 135 -1.47 -0.21 14.42
CA TYR A 135 -2.92 -0.15 14.61
C TYR A 135 -3.42 -1.04 15.74
N THR A 136 -2.82 -2.21 15.95
CA THR A 136 -3.23 -3.12 17.03
C THR A 136 -2.73 -2.68 18.39
N ASN A 137 -1.56 -2.03 18.46
CA ASN A 137 -1.04 -1.46 19.70
C ASN A 137 -1.59 -0.06 20.00
N SER A 138 -2.42 0.49 19.11
CA SER A 138 -3.19 1.69 19.40
C SER A 138 -4.62 1.33 19.80
N ASN A 139 -5.31 2.24 20.48
CA ASN A 139 -6.72 2.08 20.86
C ASN A 139 -7.68 2.15 19.65
N PHE A 140 -7.21 1.89 18.42
CA PHE A 140 -7.98 1.94 17.19
C PHE A 140 -9.24 1.07 17.25
N PHE A 141 -9.09 -0.18 17.69
CA PHE A 141 -10.22 -1.12 17.75
C PHE A 141 -11.20 -0.76 18.88
N GLU A 142 -10.71 -0.26 20.01
CA GLU A 142 -11.56 0.18 21.13
C GLU A 142 -12.34 1.46 20.78
N GLN A 143 -11.68 2.46 20.19
CA GLN A 143 -12.31 3.70 19.74
C GLN A 143 -13.30 3.45 18.61
N GLY A 144 -12.98 2.57 17.66
CA GLY A 144 -13.90 2.15 16.61
C GLY A 144 -15.17 1.51 17.19
N ASN A 145 -15.03 0.66 18.21
CA ASN A 145 -16.16 0.03 18.89
C ASN A 145 -17.00 1.06 19.67
N MET A 146 -16.36 2.00 20.38
CA MET A 146 -17.05 3.08 21.09
C MET A 146 -17.85 3.99 20.15
N LEU A 147 -17.28 4.36 19.01
CA LEU A 147 -17.98 5.13 17.97
C LEU A 147 -19.18 4.37 17.42
N PHE A 148 -19.01 3.08 17.09
CA PHE A 148 -20.10 2.26 16.57
C PHE A 148 -21.24 2.09 17.59
N MET A 149 -20.91 1.88 18.86
CA MET A 149 -21.89 1.82 19.94
C MET A 149 -22.64 3.14 20.12
N SER A 150 -21.94 4.27 20.04
CA SER A 150 -22.54 5.61 20.07
C SER A 150 -23.57 5.78 18.95
N PHE A 151 -23.22 5.46 17.70
CA PHE A 151 -24.18 5.54 16.59
C PHE A 151 -25.40 4.64 16.77
N ARG A 152 -25.22 3.44 17.32
CA ARG A 152 -26.31 2.50 17.60
C ARG A 152 -27.23 2.97 18.74
N SER A 153 -26.73 3.76 19.68
CA SER A 153 -27.57 4.35 20.74
C SER A 153 -28.43 5.53 20.30
N TYR A 154 -28.15 6.12 19.12
CA TYR A 154 -28.91 7.23 18.54
C TYR A 154 -29.85 6.82 17.39
N SER A 155 -29.95 5.52 17.09
CA SER A 155 -30.81 4.92 16.06
C SER A 155 -31.88 4.04 16.68
#